data_AF-A0A432DSB1-F1
#
_entry.id   AF-A0A432DSB1-F1
#
_cell.length_a   1.000
_cell.length_b   1.000
_cell.length_c   1.000
_cell.angle_alpha   90.00
_cell.angle_beta   90.00
_cell.angle_gamma   90.00
#
_symmetry.space_group_name_H-M   'P 1'
#
loop_
_entity.id
_entity.type
_entity.pdbx_description
1 polymer ?
#
loop_
_entity_poly.entity_id
_entity_poly.type
_entity_poly.pdbx_seq_one_letter_code
_entity_poly.pdbx_strand_id
1 'polypeptide(L)'
;MLNGIQLSSTEPDRKTFSFDLFPANVIETLVINKTFIPEYTGEWGGGLIQVNTKDIPNKDFFNVQIGLGGNTATMGQEFLIQKGGKWDFLGIDDGYRKLPTNMPAKNAFSILNEGQKTDIGKGFTKNLGYNSIGYPENLSLQLDGGFNTKLLEKI
;
A
#
# COMPACT_ATOMS: atom_id res chain seq x y z
N MET A 1 18.46 -28.11 -7.25
CA MET A 1 17.98 -28.46 -5.90
C MET A 1 17.32 -27.24 -5.28
N LEU A 2 16.30 -27.45 -4.47
CA LEU A 2 15.64 -26.41 -3.67
C LEU A 2 15.68 -26.82 -2.21
N ASN A 3 16.28 -26.02 -1.34
CA ASN A 3 16.39 -26.28 0.11
C ASN A 3 16.92 -27.71 0.42
N GLY A 4 17.92 -28.17 -0.33
CA GLY A 4 18.50 -29.51 -0.21
C GLY A 4 17.72 -30.65 -0.88
N ILE A 5 16.52 -30.39 -1.42
CA ILE A 5 15.70 -31.39 -2.10
C ILE A 5 15.98 -31.36 -3.61
N GLN A 6 16.10 -32.54 -4.22
CA GLN A 6 16.22 -32.67 -5.66
C GLN A 6 14.86 -32.46 -6.32
N LEU A 7 14.78 -31.47 -7.21
CA LEU A 7 13.57 -31.16 -7.95
C LEU A 7 13.50 -32.02 -9.22
N SER A 8 12.29 -32.47 -9.56
CA SER A 8 12.02 -33.14 -10.83
C SER A 8 12.08 -32.17 -12.00
N SER A 9 12.19 -32.70 -13.21
CA SER A 9 12.17 -31.89 -14.42
C SER A 9 10.88 -31.10 -14.56
N THR A 10 10.98 -29.85 -15.00
CA THR A 10 9.81 -29.02 -15.35
C THR A 10 9.36 -29.23 -16.79
N GLU A 11 10.21 -29.84 -17.61
CA GLU A 11 9.92 -30.18 -19.00
C GLU A 11 9.89 -31.72 -19.15
N PRO A 12 8.86 -32.31 -19.76
CA PRO A 12 8.79 -33.75 -19.98
C PRO A 12 9.92 -34.28 -20.88
N ASP A 13 10.38 -33.48 -21.84
CA ASP A 13 11.27 -33.94 -22.91
C ASP A 13 12.77 -33.83 -22.58
N ARG A 14 13.14 -33.07 -21.55
CA ARG A 14 14.53 -32.83 -21.16
C ARG A 14 14.65 -32.84 -19.66
N LYS A 15 15.72 -33.42 -19.10
CA LYS A 15 16.04 -33.31 -17.66
C LYS A 15 16.55 -31.90 -17.34
N THR A 16 15.65 -30.92 -17.35
CA THR A 16 15.94 -29.51 -17.06
C THR A 16 14.93 -28.96 -16.07
N PHE A 17 15.40 -28.13 -15.16
CA PHE A 17 14.54 -27.40 -14.24
C PHE A 17 14.49 -25.93 -14.66
N SER A 18 13.29 -25.37 -14.81
CA SER A 18 13.08 -23.96 -15.14
C SER A 18 13.21 -23.10 -13.88
N PHE A 19 14.32 -22.36 -13.77
CA PHE A 19 14.59 -21.48 -12.64
C PHE A 19 13.72 -20.21 -12.59
N ASP A 20 12.96 -19.93 -13.65
CA ASP A 20 12.03 -18.79 -13.74
C ASP A 20 10.80 -18.94 -12.82
N LEU A 21 10.58 -20.14 -12.26
CA LEU A 21 9.49 -20.39 -11.30
C LEU A 21 9.71 -19.71 -9.95
N PHE A 22 10.95 -19.34 -9.62
CA PHE A 22 11.29 -18.72 -8.34
C PHE A 22 11.61 -17.24 -8.52
N PRO A 23 10.70 -16.33 -8.12
CA PRO A 23 10.99 -14.91 -8.19
C PRO A 23 12.17 -14.55 -7.27
N ALA A 24 13.02 -13.62 -7.71
CA ALA A 24 14.28 -13.30 -7.01
C ALA A 24 14.11 -12.83 -5.56
N ASN A 25 12.92 -12.33 -5.21
CA ASN A 25 12.59 -11.87 -3.86
C ASN A 25 12.49 -13.01 -2.84
N VAL A 26 12.17 -14.24 -3.26
CA VAL A 26 12.05 -15.42 -2.38
C VAL A 26 13.34 -16.21 -2.25
N ILE A 27 14.39 -15.89 -3.02
CA ILE A 27 15.68 -16.58 -2.96
C ILE A 27 16.58 -15.88 -1.93
N GLU A 28 17.15 -16.64 -1.01
CA GLU A 28 18.12 -16.16 -0.03
C GLU A 28 19.55 -16.38 -0.52
N THR A 29 19.86 -17.59 -0.99
CA THR A 29 21.21 -17.95 -1.42
C THR A 29 21.15 -18.92 -2.59
N LEU A 30 22.04 -18.74 -3.56
CA LEU A 30 22.22 -19.64 -4.69
C LEU A 30 23.66 -20.18 -4.68
N VAL A 31 23.81 -21.50 -4.55
CA VAL A 31 25.10 -22.19 -4.52
C VAL A 31 25.27 -22.97 -5.83
N ILE A 32 26.41 -22.78 -6.50
CA ILE A 32 26.73 -23.45 -7.76
C ILE A 32 28.00 -24.28 -7.56
N ASN A 33 27.86 -25.60 -7.63
CA ASN A 33 28.99 -26.53 -7.61
C ASN A 33 29.30 -26.98 -9.03
N LYS A 34 30.51 -26.68 -9.52
CA LYS A 34 30.99 -27.09 -10.86
C LYS A 34 31.90 -28.31 -10.84
N THR A 35 32.26 -28.78 -9.65
CA THR A 35 33.13 -29.93 -9.40
C THR A 35 32.36 -30.99 -8.63
N PHE A 36 32.60 -32.26 -8.95
CA PHE A 36 31.93 -33.36 -8.27
C PHE A 36 32.28 -33.37 -6.78
N ILE A 37 31.27 -33.47 -5.93
CA ILE A 37 31.44 -33.56 -4.48
C ILE A 37 30.69 -34.83 -4.02
N PRO A 38 31.35 -35.77 -3.32
CA PRO A 38 30.81 -37.11 -3.04
C PRO A 38 29.56 -37.13 -2.14
N GLU A 39 29.27 -36.02 -1.45
CA GLU A 39 28.08 -35.82 -0.61
C GLU A 39 26.80 -35.53 -1.43
N TYR A 40 26.92 -35.16 -2.71
CA TYR A 40 25.77 -34.91 -3.58
C TYR A 40 25.50 -36.08 -4.53
N THR A 41 24.24 -36.22 -4.94
CA THR A 41 23.81 -37.28 -5.88
C THR A 41 24.57 -37.15 -7.20
N GLY A 42 24.92 -38.27 -7.82
CA GLY A 42 25.66 -38.29 -9.09
C GLY A 42 24.81 -38.01 -10.33
N GLU A 43 23.58 -37.48 -10.17
CA GLU A 43 22.62 -37.33 -11.26
C GLU A 43 22.80 -36.05 -12.11
N TRP A 44 23.95 -35.36 -12.01
CA TRP A 44 24.24 -34.11 -12.74
C TRP A 44 25.59 -34.18 -13.47
N GLY A 45 25.66 -33.59 -14.67
CA GLY A 45 26.84 -33.69 -15.56
C GLY A 45 27.56 -32.38 -15.88
N GLY A 46 26.97 -31.21 -15.58
CA GLY A 46 27.55 -29.89 -15.91
C GLY A 46 27.74 -28.94 -14.73
N GLY A 47 26.88 -29.05 -13.71
CA GLY A 47 26.97 -28.30 -12.46
C GLY A 47 25.71 -28.51 -11.64
N LEU A 48 25.86 -28.52 -10.32
CA LEU A 48 24.75 -28.60 -9.37
C LEU A 48 24.39 -27.19 -8.90
N ILE A 49 23.15 -26.78 -9.14
CA ILE A 49 22.61 -25.51 -8.65
C ILE A 49 21.68 -25.81 -7.47
N GLN A 50 21.97 -25.22 -6.32
CA GLN A 50 21.14 -25.27 -5.12
C GLN A 50 20.60 -23.88 -4.83
N VAL A 51 19.27 -23.79 -4.76
CA VAL A 51 18.54 -22.58 -4.40
C VAL A 51 18.06 -22.76 -2.97
N ASN A 52 18.45 -21.85 -2.08
CA ASN A 52 17.89 -21.75 -0.74
C ASN A 52 16.90 -20.58 -0.74
N THR A 53 15.65 -20.83 -0.40
CA THR A 53 14.62 -19.80 -0.28
C THR A 53 14.75 -19.07 1.05
N LYS A 54 14.33 -17.81 1.10
CA LYS A 54 14.19 -17.07 2.35
C LYS A 54 13.20 -17.79 3.25
N ASP A 55 13.61 -18.04 4.48
CA ASP A 55 12.69 -18.48 5.51
C ASP A 55 11.65 -17.39 5.82
N ILE A 56 10.50 -17.82 6.37
CA ILE A 56 9.55 -16.91 7.00
C ILE A 56 10.35 -16.05 8.00
N PRO A 57 10.18 -14.71 8.02
CA PRO A 57 10.98 -13.85 8.89
C PRO A 57 10.95 -14.36 10.34
N ASN A 58 12.11 -14.79 10.84
CA ASN A 58 12.31 -15.31 12.19
C ASN A 58 12.25 -14.22 13.28
N LYS A 59 12.00 -12.96 12.89
CA LYS A 59 12.08 -11.80 13.75
C LYS A 59 10.89 -10.90 13.47
N ASP A 60 10.33 -10.36 14.55
CA ASP A 60 9.33 -9.31 14.46
C ASP A 60 9.92 -8.13 13.70
N PHE A 61 9.12 -7.56 12.80
CA PHE A 61 9.50 -6.36 12.08
C PHE A 61 8.39 -5.33 12.15
N PHE A 62 8.80 -4.07 12.19
CA PHE A 62 7.93 -2.92 12.09
C PHE A 62 8.63 -1.87 11.22
N ASN A 63 8.04 -1.58 10.08
CA ASN A 63 8.54 -0.65 9.09
C ASN A 63 7.63 0.57 9.08
N VAL A 64 8.26 1.74 9.10
CA VAL A 64 7.61 3.03 8.88
C VAL A 64 8.24 3.64 7.66
N GLN A 65 7.44 3.89 6.63
CA GLN A 65 7.90 4.57 5.42
C GLN A 65 7.14 5.89 5.28
N ILE A 66 7.91 6.97 5.16
CA ILE A 66 7.40 8.31 4.88
C ILE A 66 7.90 8.67 3.49
N GLY A 67 6.98 8.93 2.57
CA GLY A 67 7.27 9.34 1.20
C GLY A 67 6.88 10.79 0.98
N LEU A 68 7.78 11.55 0.36
CA LEU A 68 7.49 12.87 -0.18
C LEU A 68 7.66 12.80 -1.70
N GLY A 69 6.66 13.24 -2.44
CA GLY A 69 6.65 13.21 -3.90
C GLY A 69 6.14 14.52 -4.49
N GLY A 70 6.83 15.04 -5.49
CA GLY A 70 6.45 16.26 -6.19
C GLY A 70 6.57 16.14 -7.69
N ASN A 71 5.75 16.89 -8.41
CA ASN A 71 5.77 17.00 -9.87
C ASN A 71 6.49 18.29 -10.27
N THR A 72 7.61 18.14 -10.95
CA THR A 72 8.47 19.26 -11.39
C THR A 72 7.76 20.23 -12.33
N ALA A 73 6.76 19.79 -13.09
CA ALA A 73 5.99 20.65 -13.98
C ALA A 73 5.02 21.59 -13.26
N THR A 74 4.67 21.29 -12.01
CA THR A 74 3.71 22.07 -11.20
C THR A 74 4.33 22.67 -9.94
N MET A 75 5.60 22.37 -9.69
CA MET A 75 6.39 22.92 -8.59
C MET A 75 6.57 24.43 -8.76
N GLY A 76 6.25 25.20 -7.72
CA GLY A 76 6.30 26.67 -7.74
C GLY A 76 5.11 27.36 -8.41
N GLN A 77 4.10 26.60 -8.86
CA GLN A 77 2.83 27.17 -9.32
C GLN A 77 1.85 27.31 -8.15
N GLU A 78 1.01 28.34 -8.20
CA GLU A 78 -0.08 28.52 -7.24
C GLU A 78 -1.28 27.63 -7.60
N PHE A 79 -1.83 26.96 -6.58
CA PHE A 79 -3.02 26.14 -6.71
C PHE A 79 -4.17 26.77 -5.93
N LEU A 80 -5.32 26.85 -6.61
CA LEU A 80 -6.56 27.30 -5.97
C LEU A 80 -7.29 26.09 -5.40
N ILE A 81 -7.37 26.03 -4.08
CA ILE A 81 -8.18 25.05 -3.37
C ILE A 81 -9.42 25.72 -2.79
N GLN A 82 -10.51 24.98 -2.69
CA GLN A 82 -11.67 25.45 -1.94
C GLN A 82 -11.26 25.63 -0.47
N LYS A 83 -11.76 26.69 0.18
CA LYS A 83 -11.61 26.82 1.62
C LYS A 83 -12.28 25.62 2.30
N GLY A 84 -11.49 24.81 3.00
CA GLY A 84 -11.93 23.63 3.73
C GLY A 84 -11.83 23.79 5.24
N GLY A 85 -12.24 22.74 5.95
CA GLY A 85 -12.08 22.63 7.39
C GLY A 85 -10.63 22.46 7.84
N LYS A 86 -10.38 22.54 9.14
CA LYS A 86 -9.07 22.37 9.77
C LYS A 86 -8.47 20.99 9.49
N TRP A 87 -9.30 19.95 9.41
CA TRP A 87 -8.87 18.56 9.21
C TRP A 87 -9.13 18.05 7.78
N ASP A 88 -9.46 18.94 6.84
CA ASP A 88 -9.78 18.59 5.45
C ASP A 88 -8.58 17.97 4.73
N PHE A 89 -7.34 18.31 5.15
CA PHE A 89 -6.11 17.71 4.64
C PHE A 89 -5.97 16.21 4.98
N LEU A 90 -6.65 15.72 6.03
CA LEU A 90 -6.75 14.30 6.38
C LEU A 90 -8.06 13.68 5.88
N GLY A 91 -8.92 14.45 5.20
CA GLY A 91 -10.26 14.03 4.79
C GLY A 91 -11.23 13.85 5.97
N ILE A 92 -10.93 14.38 7.15
CA ILE A 92 -11.80 14.29 8.32
C ILE A 92 -12.71 15.52 8.36
N ASP A 93 -14.03 15.28 8.41
CA ASP A 93 -15.01 16.35 8.55
C ASP A 93 -14.98 16.95 9.96
N ASP A 94 -14.80 18.26 10.03
CA ASP A 94 -14.79 19.07 11.25
C ASP A 94 -16.08 19.90 11.40
N GLY A 95 -17.06 19.67 10.54
CA GLY A 95 -18.32 20.40 10.51
C GLY A 95 -18.26 21.72 9.75
N TYR A 96 -17.14 22.03 9.09
CA TYR A 96 -17.00 23.22 8.24
C TYR A 96 -18.03 23.27 7.11
N ARG A 97 -18.55 22.10 6.68
CA ARG A 97 -19.60 21.97 5.66
C ARG A 97 -20.94 21.48 6.24
N LYS A 98 -21.14 21.62 7.54
CA LYS A 98 -22.35 21.15 8.23
C LYS A 98 -23.58 21.93 7.77
N LEU A 99 -24.70 21.24 7.68
CA LEU A 99 -25.99 21.87 7.41
C LEU A 99 -26.39 22.83 8.54
N PRO A 100 -27.15 23.90 8.24
CA PRO A 100 -27.70 24.80 9.25
C PRO A 100 -28.51 24.03 10.29
N THR A 101 -28.41 24.43 11.56
CA THR A 101 -29.10 23.71 12.67
C THR A 101 -30.62 23.75 12.54
N ASN A 102 -31.16 24.73 11.82
CA ASN A 102 -32.59 24.89 11.53
C ASN A 102 -33.05 24.19 10.24
N MET A 103 -32.21 23.36 9.60
CA MET A 103 -32.58 22.68 8.36
C MET A 103 -33.55 21.51 8.62
N PRO A 104 -34.81 21.57 8.17
CA PRO A 104 -35.78 20.52 8.40
C PRO A 104 -35.63 19.37 7.41
N ALA A 105 -36.24 18.23 7.70
CA ALA A 105 -36.32 17.11 6.77
C ALA A 105 -36.98 17.53 5.44
N LYS A 106 -36.61 16.85 4.34
CA LYS A 106 -37.02 17.22 2.97
C LYS A 106 -38.52 17.45 2.79
N ASN A 107 -39.34 16.62 3.44
CA ASN A 107 -40.81 16.70 3.44
C ASN A 107 -41.34 17.97 4.13
N ALA A 108 -40.69 18.38 5.22
CA ALA A 108 -41.01 19.61 5.94
C ALA A 108 -40.45 20.84 5.21
N PHE A 109 -39.31 20.72 4.51
CA PHE A 109 -38.74 21.82 3.71
C PHE A 109 -39.59 22.18 2.48
N SER A 110 -40.18 21.19 1.80
CA SER A 110 -40.94 21.43 0.56
C SER A 110 -42.20 22.27 0.78
N ILE A 111 -42.83 22.14 1.96
CA ILE A 111 -44.06 22.85 2.34
C ILE A 111 -43.82 24.23 2.95
N LEU A 112 -42.57 24.65 3.18
CA LEU A 112 -42.25 25.98 3.71
C LEU A 112 -42.51 27.10 2.69
N ASN A 113 -42.84 28.29 3.20
CA ASN A 113 -42.95 29.50 2.41
C ASN A 113 -41.56 29.95 1.88
N GLU A 114 -41.52 30.68 0.76
CA GLU A 114 -40.28 31.14 0.12
C GLU A 114 -39.41 31.99 1.06
N GLY A 115 -40.02 32.80 1.93
CA GLY A 115 -39.31 33.56 2.96
C GLY A 115 -38.56 32.65 3.95
N GLN A 116 -39.22 31.59 4.44
CA GLN A 116 -38.62 30.62 5.36
C GLN A 116 -37.51 29.80 4.69
N LYS A 117 -37.70 29.44 3.42
CA LYS A 117 -36.66 28.77 2.60
C LYS A 117 -35.44 29.67 2.43
N THR A 118 -35.64 30.97 2.21
CA THR A 118 -34.58 31.96 2.10
C THR A 118 -33.81 32.13 3.40
N ASP A 119 -34.51 32.13 4.55
CA ASP A 119 -33.86 32.27 5.86
C ASP A 119 -33.04 31.04 6.26
N ILE A 120 -33.50 29.83 5.92
CA ILE A 120 -32.66 28.61 6.03
C ILE A 120 -31.47 28.69 5.07
N GLY A 121 -31.68 29.18 3.85
CA GLY A 121 -30.63 29.41 2.85
C GLY A 121 -29.50 30.33 3.32
N LYS A 122 -29.81 31.35 4.14
CA LYS A 122 -28.82 32.24 4.75
C LYS A 122 -27.95 31.55 5.80
N GLY A 123 -28.42 30.45 6.39
CA GLY A 123 -27.69 29.70 7.42
C GLY A 123 -26.54 28.84 6.86
N PHE A 124 -26.47 28.64 5.54
CA PHE A 124 -25.39 27.87 4.94
C PHE A 124 -24.07 28.63 5.03
N THR A 125 -22.99 27.90 5.29
CA THR A 125 -21.62 28.44 5.30
C THR A 125 -21.27 28.98 3.92
N LYS A 126 -21.29 30.30 3.75
CA LYS A 126 -21.06 30.96 2.46
C LYS A 126 -19.56 31.15 2.20
N ASN A 127 -18.85 30.04 2.06
CA ASN A 127 -17.42 30.02 1.78
C ASN A 127 -17.14 29.63 0.31
N LEU A 128 -17.67 30.43 -0.61
CA LEU A 128 -17.48 30.26 -2.07
C LEU A 128 -16.11 30.75 -2.58
N GLY A 129 -15.23 31.18 -1.66
CA GLY A 129 -13.89 31.64 -1.99
C GLY A 129 -12.88 30.50 -2.05
N TYR A 130 -11.75 30.79 -2.69
CA TYR A 130 -10.61 29.90 -2.79
C TYR A 130 -9.47 30.39 -1.90
N ASN A 131 -8.64 29.46 -1.43
CA ASN A 131 -7.33 29.76 -0.90
C ASN A 131 -6.29 29.45 -1.98
N SER A 132 -5.33 30.35 -2.17
CA SER A 132 -4.12 30.02 -2.91
C SER A 132 -3.19 29.27 -1.97
N ILE A 133 -2.82 28.05 -2.33
CA ILE A 133 -1.77 27.27 -1.66
C ILE A 133 -0.61 27.08 -2.62
N GLY A 134 0.59 26.90 -2.07
CA GLY A 134 1.71 26.37 -2.84
C GLY A 134 1.38 24.96 -3.34
N TYR A 135 2.07 24.53 -4.39
CA TYR A 135 1.98 23.17 -4.95
C TYR A 135 1.82 22.12 -3.85
N PRO A 136 0.73 21.32 -3.86
CA PRO A 136 0.52 20.30 -2.85
C PRO A 136 1.54 19.17 -3.08
N GLU A 137 2.51 19.07 -2.17
CA GLU A 137 3.42 17.94 -2.11
C GLU A 137 2.65 16.67 -1.73
N ASN A 138 2.91 15.57 -2.43
CA ASN A 138 2.34 14.29 -2.08
C ASN A 138 3.09 13.73 -0.87
N LEU A 139 2.44 13.73 0.29
CA LEU A 139 2.91 13.06 1.49
C LEU A 139 2.24 11.69 1.61
N SER A 140 3.03 10.63 1.67
CA SER A 140 2.54 9.28 1.97
C SER A 140 3.16 8.78 3.28
N LEU A 141 2.35 8.07 4.07
CA LEU A 141 2.77 7.38 5.27
C LEU A 141 2.32 5.93 5.15
N GLN A 142 3.26 4.99 5.23
CA GLN A 142 3.01 3.56 5.22
C GLN A 142 3.58 2.94 6.50
N LEU A 143 2.80 2.07 7.13
CA LEU A 143 3.16 1.33 8.32
C LEU A 143 2.95 -0.16 8.03
N ASP A 144 4.01 -0.96 8.07
CA ASP A 144 3.93 -2.41 7.83
C ASP A 144 4.63 -3.14 8.97
N GLY A 145 3.99 -4.14 9.56
CA GLY A 145 4.61 -4.94 10.62
C GLY A 145 4.15 -6.39 10.61
N GLY A 146 5.03 -7.28 11.03
CA GLY A 146 4.76 -8.71 11.15
C GLY A 146 5.39 -9.27 12.42
N PHE A 147 4.59 -10.00 13.19
CA PHE A 147 5.01 -10.66 14.43
C PHE A 147 5.08 -12.17 14.22
N ASN A 148 6.21 -12.79 14.59
CA ASN A 148 6.38 -14.23 14.58
C ASN A 148 6.04 -14.77 15.98
N THR A 149 4.75 -14.86 16.28
CA THR A 149 4.25 -15.51 17.50
C THR A 149 3.43 -16.74 17.12
N LYS A 150 3.74 -17.89 17.73
CA LYS A 150 2.89 -19.08 17.69
C LYS A 150 1.64 -18.79 18.51
N LEU A 151 0.62 -18.20 17.88
CA LEU A 151 -0.60 -17.78 18.59
C LEU A 151 -1.45 -18.96 19.12
N LEU A 152 -1.12 -20.21 18.79
CA LEU A 152 -1.83 -21.42 19.23
C LEU A 152 -0.88 -22.60 19.45
N GLU A 153 0.08 -22.48 20.36
CA GLU A 153 0.71 -23.66 20.96
C GLU A 153 -0.21 -24.21 22.06
N LYS A 154 -1.19 -25.01 21.66
CA LYS A 154 -1.92 -25.90 22.57
C LYS A 154 -1.58 -27.35 22.17
N ILE A 155 -0.62 -27.90 22.91
CA ILE A 155 -0.25 -29.33 23.10
C ILE A 155 -0.12 -30.16 21.83
#